data_AF-A0A6P1NU15-F1
#
_entry.id   AF-A0A6P1NU15-F1
#
_cell.length_a   1.000
_cell.length_b   1.000
_cell.length_c   1.000
_cell.angle_alpha   90.00
_cell.angle_beta   90.00
_cell.angle_gamma   90.00
#
_symmetry.space_group_name_H-M   'P 1'
#
loop_
_entity.id
_entity.type
_entity.pdbx_description
1 polymer ?
#
loop_
_entity_poly.entity_id
_entity_poly.type
_entity_poly.pdbx_seq_one_letter_code
_entity_poly.pdbx_strand_id
1 'polypeptide(L)'
;MESTLTYLGRGISAEALKIKFTWAFWLSLLAPLSIVGMTFLVFFFRGEKLVRPGMDPWLLWANNNFYATAQLLVPMFLALITALVNGIEHSSLGWKQLYALPMPKWAVFLNKYLLQLGLVALSFVTFLAGLLAGGYLLGWVRSDLGFQDYHHVQSIAVTGFRIFIGSLAIFTLQFCISFRFKSIAMSIGLGILFTLAFLIGSRWEHIGYFPYSWPYFSAMTFTIKPAGLFIEQMWYSLGLSVLVLLGALYASTRRQIH
;
A
#
# COMPACT_ATOMS: atom_id res chain seq x y z
N MET A 1 35.13 12.66 -2.22
CA MET A 1 33.65 12.71 -2.04
C MET A 1 33.08 11.49 -2.74
N GLU A 2 32.89 10.37 -2.02
CA GLU A 2 32.02 9.32 -2.55
C GLU A 2 30.65 9.97 -2.77
N SER A 3 30.12 9.90 -4.01
CA SER A 3 28.91 10.64 -4.35
C SER A 3 27.74 10.09 -3.51
N THR A 4 26.85 10.96 -3.06
CA THR A 4 25.62 10.62 -2.33
C THR A 4 24.86 9.44 -2.94
N LEU A 5 24.89 9.33 -4.27
CA LEU A 5 24.30 8.23 -5.04
C LEU A 5 24.94 6.86 -4.75
N THR A 6 26.25 6.83 -4.47
CA THR A 6 26.99 5.60 -4.16
C THR A 6 26.58 5.02 -2.81
N TYR A 7 26.34 5.88 -1.81
CA TYR A 7 25.84 5.46 -0.49
C TYR A 7 24.42 4.91 -0.56
N LEU A 8 23.54 5.56 -1.34
CA LEU A 8 22.16 5.10 -1.52
C LEU A 8 22.11 3.77 -2.29
N GLY A 9 22.83 3.66 -3.42
CA GLY A 9 22.83 2.45 -4.24
C GLY A 9 23.37 1.21 -3.50
N ARG A 10 24.51 1.34 -2.82
CA ARG A 10 25.10 0.23 -2.03
C ARG A 10 24.22 -0.13 -0.83
N GLY A 11 23.66 0.86 -0.14
CA GLY A 11 22.78 0.64 1.00
C GLY A 11 21.48 -0.07 0.63
N ILE A 12 20.82 0.35 -0.45
CA ILE A 12 19.62 -0.32 -0.96
C ILE A 12 19.91 -1.77 -1.35
N SER A 13 21.03 -2.02 -2.04
CA SER A 13 21.40 -3.40 -2.41
C SER A 13 21.63 -4.30 -1.19
N ALA A 14 22.27 -3.79 -0.14
CA ALA A 14 22.50 -4.53 1.09
C ALA A 14 21.20 -4.84 1.84
N GLU A 15 20.26 -3.90 1.87
CA GLU A 15 18.95 -4.12 2.50
C GLU A 15 18.04 -5.02 1.67
N ALA A 16 18.10 -4.94 0.34
CA ALA A 16 17.32 -5.80 -0.56
C ALA A 16 17.68 -7.28 -0.36
N LEU A 17 18.96 -7.59 -0.12
CA LEU A 17 19.41 -8.96 0.19
C LEU A 17 18.81 -9.48 1.50
N LYS A 18 18.68 -8.64 2.54
CA LYS A 18 18.04 -9.03 3.80
C LYS A 18 16.55 -9.33 3.59
N ILE A 19 15.90 -8.53 2.75
CA ILE A 19 14.44 -8.61 2.55
C ILE A 19 14.03 -9.74 1.61
N LYS A 20 14.90 -10.15 0.68
CA LYS A 20 14.68 -11.31 -0.18
C LYS A 20 14.40 -12.60 0.61
N PHE A 21 14.97 -12.73 1.81
CA PHE A 21 14.76 -13.88 2.70
C PHE A 21 13.75 -13.61 3.81
N THR A 22 13.07 -12.47 3.78
CA THR A 22 12.08 -12.10 4.80
C THR A 22 10.66 -12.35 4.29
N TRP A 23 9.76 -12.77 5.18
CA TRP A 23 8.33 -12.93 4.90
C TRP A 23 7.64 -11.68 4.32
N ALA A 24 8.24 -10.49 4.45
CA ALA A 24 7.74 -9.24 3.90
C ALA A 24 7.60 -9.26 2.37
N PHE A 25 8.54 -9.91 1.65
CA PHE A 25 8.44 -10.05 0.19
C PHE A 25 7.24 -10.91 -0.19
N TRP A 26 7.10 -12.09 0.41
CA TRP A 26 5.95 -12.97 0.17
C TRP A 26 4.63 -12.33 0.56
N LEU A 27 4.58 -11.59 1.67
CA LEU A 27 3.41 -10.84 2.10
C LEU A 27 2.98 -9.82 1.04
N SER A 28 3.93 -9.13 0.41
CA SER A 28 3.64 -8.14 -0.65
C SER A 28 2.99 -8.76 -1.89
N LEU A 29 3.23 -10.04 -2.15
CA LEU A 29 2.61 -10.77 -3.25
C LEU A 29 1.28 -11.41 -2.84
N LEU A 30 1.28 -12.12 -1.71
CA LEU A 30 0.15 -12.95 -1.28
C LEU A 30 -1.02 -12.12 -0.75
N ALA A 31 -0.77 -11.01 -0.06
CA ALA A 31 -1.83 -10.18 0.50
C ALA A 31 -2.80 -9.63 -0.57
N PRO A 32 -2.34 -8.93 -1.63
CA PRO A 32 -3.24 -8.46 -2.67
C PRO A 32 -3.90 -9.60 -3.47
N LEU A 33 -3.16 -10.68 -3.74
CA LEU A 33 -3.70 -11.84 -4.46
C LEU A 33 -4.78 -12.57 -3.66
N SER A 34 -4.75 -12.53 -2.32
CA SER A 34 -5.78 -13.14 -1.49
C SER A 34 -7.16 -12.52 -1.73
N ILE A 35 -7.25 -11.18 -1.85
CA ILE A 35 -8.51 -10.49 -2.13
C ILE A 35 -8.96 -10.75 -3.55
N VAL A 36 -8.05 -10.64 -4.52
CA VAL A 36 -8.38 -10.91 -5.92
C VAL A 36 -8.83 -12.36 -6.12
N GLY A 37 -8.17 -13.32 -5.46
CA GLY A 37 -8.55 -14.72 -5.49
C GLY A 37 -9.92 -14.96 -4.85
N MET A 38 -10.21 -14.31 -3.73
CA MET A 38 -11.51 -14.43 -3.07
C MET A 38 -12.63 -13.85 -3.93
N THR A 39 -12.45 -12.67 -4.52
CA THR A 39 -13.43 -12.08 -5.44
C THR A 39 -13.57 -12.94 -6.70
N PHE A 40 -12.48 -13.49 -7.23
CA PHE A 40 -12.49 -14.41 -8.37
C PHE A 40 -13.40 -15.61 -8.10
N LEU A 41 -13.22 -16.28 -6.96
CA LEU A 41 -14.06 -17.43 -6.58
C LEU A 41 -15.53 -17.04 -6.46
N VAL A 42 -15.84 -15.86 -5.90
CA VAL A 42 -17.21 -15.36 -5.81
C VAL A 42 -17.84 -15.18 -7.20
N PHE A 43 -17.12 -14.60 -8.15
CA PHE A 43 -17.61 -14.45 -9.53
C PHE A 43 -17.67 -15.79 -10.27
N PHE A 44 -16.72 -16.70 -10.03
CA PHE A 44 -16.71 -18.01 -10.66
C PHE A 44 -17.91 -18.89 -10.25
N PHE A 45 -18.27 -18.87 -8.95
CA PHE A 45 -19.37 -19.69 -8.42
C PHE A 45 -20.73 -18.98 -8.43
N ARG A 46 -20.77 -17.65 -8.34
CA ARG A 46 -22.02 -16.88 -8.20
C ARG A 46 -22.20 -15.78 -9.25
N GLY A 47 -21.36 -15.74 -10.29
CA GLY A 47 -21.37 -14.70 -11.32
C GLY A 47 -22.73 -14.48 -11.96
N GLU A 48 -23.47 -15.55 -12.27
CA GLU A 48 -24.80 -15.50 -12.90
C GLU A 48 -25.85 -14.76 -12.04
N LYS A 49 -25.68 -14.73 -10.71
CA LYS A 49 -26.55 -13.99 -9.79
C LYS A 49 -26.09 -12.54 -9.59
N LEU A 50 -24.82 -12.27 -9.88
CA LEU A 50 -24.16 -10.99 -9.64
C LEU A 50 -24.24 -10.08 -10.86
N VAL A 51 -24.06 -10.63 -12.06
CA VAL A 51 -24.07 -9.91 -13.32
C VAL A 51 -25.41 -10.15 -14.01
N ARG A 52 -26.26 -9.11 -14.06
CA ARG A 52 -27.52 -9.18 -14.81
C ARG A 52 -27.25 -8.92 -16.29
N PRO A 53 -28.10 -9.42 -17.21
CA PRO A 53 -27.98 -9.13 -18.64
C PRO A 53 -27.91 -7.61 -18.89
N GLY A 54 -26.91 -7.16 -19.65
CA GLY A 54 -26.67 -5.74 -19.96
C GLY A 54 -25.89 -4.94 -18.91
N MET A 55 -25.47 -5.55 -17.80
CA MET A 55 -24.54 -4.92 -16.85
C MET A 55 -23.10 -5.13 -17.28
N ASP A 56 -22.27 -4.10 -17.10
CA ASP A 56 -20.83 -4.19 -17.28
C ASP A 56 -20.18 -5.00 -16.13
N PRO A 57 -19.68 -6.22 -16.40
CA PRO A 57 -19.11 -7.09 -15.37
C PRO A 57 -17.78 -6.56 -14.82
N TRP A 58 -17.02 -5.80 -15.63
CA TRP A 58 -15.76 -5.20 -15.19
C TRP A 58 -15.97 -4.13 -14.15
N LEU A 59 -17.06 -3.35 -14.28
CA LEU A 59 -17.40 -2.33 -13.30
C LEU A 59 -17.63 -2.97 -11.93
N LEU A 60 -18.43 -4.03 -11.84
CA LEU A 60 -18.69 -4.73 -10.57
C LEU A 60 -17.43 -5.43 -10.05
N TRP A 61 -16.70 -6.12 -10.92
CA TRP A 61 -15.46 -6.83 -10.61
C TRP A 61 -14.39 -5.91 -10.00
N ALA A 62 -14.05 -4.84 -10.71
CA ALA A 62 -13.01 -3.92 -10.30
C ALA A 62 -13.46 -3.11 -9.07
N ASN A 63 -14.72 -2.69 -9.00
CA ASN A 63 -15.23 -1.94 -7.86
C ASN A 63 -15.17 -2.76 -6.56
N ASN A 64 -15.59 -4.03 -6.58
CA ASN A 64 -15.48 -4.91 -5.43
C ASN A 64 -14.03 -5.10 -4.97
N ASN A 65 -13.11 -5.30 -5.91
CA ASN A 65 -11.69 -5.45 -5.60
C ASN A 65 -11.08 -4.15 -5.04
N PHE A 66 -11.38 -3.00 -5.65
CA PHE A 66 -10.88 -1.70 -5.19
C PHE A 66 -11.40 -1.34 -3.80
N TYR A 67 -12.70 -1.52 -3.53
CA TYR A 67 -13.26 -1.26 -2.20
C TYR A 67 -12.67 -2.16 -1.13
N ALA A 68 -12.68 -3.48 -1.34
CA ALA A 68 -12.15 -4.43 -0.37
C ALA A 68 -10.66 -4.16 -0.06
N THR A 69 -9.89 -3.82 -1.10
CA THR A 69 -8.46 -3.54 -0.97
C THR A 69 -8.21 -2.20 -0.28
N ALA A 70 -8.84 -1.13 -0.74
CA ALA A 70 -8.56 0.22 -0.25
C ALA A 70 -9.13 0.50 1.15
N GLN A 71 -10.28 -0.09 1.48
CA GLN A 71 -10.95 0.15 2.76
C GLN A 71 -10.25 -0.53 3.93
N LEU A 72 -9.77 -1.77 3.73
CA LEU A 72 -9.27 -2.62 4.81
C LEU A 72 -7.86 -3.12 4.55
N LEU A 73 -7.60 -3.73 3.38
CA LEU A 73 -6.32 -4.40 3.15
C LEU A 73 -5.15 -3.43 3.18
N VAL A 74 -5.22 -2.33 2.44
CA VAL A 74 -4.14 -1.35 2.31
C VAL A 74 -3.69 -0.83 3.68
N PRO A 75 -4.55 -0.23 4.52
CA PRO A 75 -4.09 0.33 5.79
C PRO A 75 -3.53 -0.74 6.74
N MET A 76 -4.12 -1.94 6.77
CA MET A 76 -3.62 -3.04 7.60
C MET A 76 -2.29 -3.62 7.07
N PHE A 77 -2.17 -3.81 5.76
CA PHE A 77 -0.96 -4.25 5.09
C PHE A 77 0.20 -3.28 5.34
N LEU A 78 -0.05 -1.97 5.23
CA LEU A 78 0.95 -0.94 5.47
C LEU A 78 1.43 -0.95 6.92
N ALA A 79 0.53 -1.12 7.89
CA ALA A 79 0.90 -1.25 9.30
C ALA A 79 1.73 -2.52 9.54
N LEU A 80 1.33 -3.64 8.94
CA LEU A 80 2.01 -4.93 9.10
C LEU A 80 3.41 -4.92 8.46
N ILE A 81 3.54 -4.46 7.21
CA ILE A 81 4.80 -4.55 6.47
C ILE A 81 5.87 -3.62 7.07
N THR A 82 5.48 -2.41 7.48
CA THR A 82 6.39 -1.48 8.13
C THR A 82 6.83 -1.99 9.49
N ALA A 83 5.89 -2.51 10.30
CA ALA A 83 6.17 -3.13 11.59
C ALA A 83 7.06 -4.37 11.48
N LEU A 84 6.85 -5.23 10.49
CA LEU A 84 7.64 -6.43 10.28
C LEU A 84 9.08 -6.08 9.89
N VAL A 85 9.26 -5.19 8.91
CA VAL A 85 10.60 -4.86 8.39
C VAL A 85 11.43 -4.09 9.43
N ASN A 86 10.87 -3.05 10.06
CA ASN A 86 11.61 -2.33 11.11
C ASN A 86 11.71 -3.13 12.40
N GLY A 87 10.74 -4.02 12.67
CA GLY A 87 10.72 -4.91 13.81
C GLY A 87 11.94 -5.82 13.87
N ILE A 88 12.34 -6.39 12.73
CA ILE A 88 13.55 -7.22 12.61
C ILE A 88 14.80 -6.44 13.07
N GLU A 89 14.90 -5.16 12.73
CA GLU A 89 16.03 -4.31 13.13
C GLU A 89 16.00 -3.97 14.63
N HIS A 90 14.81 -3.84 15.23
CA HIS A 90 14.68 -3.66 16.68
C HIS A 90 15.04 -4.93 17.46
N SER A 91 14.60 -6.09 16.99
CA SER A 91 14.84 -7.38 17.64
C SER A 91 16.29 -7.86 17.53
N SER A 92 16.98 -7.53 16.43
CA SER A 92 18.36 -7.95 16.17
C SER A 92 19.43 -6.98 16.68
N LEU A 93 19.04 -5.90 17.37
CA LEU A 93 19.91 -4.74 17.65
C LEU A 93 20.57 -4.15 16.38
N GLY A 94 20.02 -4.44 15.20
CA GLY A 94 20.58 -4.07 13.89
C GLY A 94 20.74 -2.57 13.72
N TRP A 95 19.92 -1.76 14.41
CA TRP A 95 20.10 -0.31 14.48
C TRP A 95 21.49 0.07 15.02
N LYS A 96 21.98 -0.54 16.12
CA LYS A 96 23.30 -0.20 16.68
C LYS A 96 24.42 -0.47 15.67
N GLN A 97 24.34 -1.59 14.97
CA GLN A 97 25.31 -1.95 13.93
C GLN A 97 25.23 -1.02 12.72
N LEU A 98 24.02 -0.68 12.26
CA LEU A 98 23.79 0.22 11.12
C LEU A 98 24.31 1.64 11.39
N TYR A 99 24.17 2.13 12.61
CA TYR A 99 24.63 3.48 12.98
C TYR A 99 26.09 3.53 13.41
N ALA A 100 26.75 2.39 13.57
CA ALA A 100 28.20 2.32 13.76
C ALA A 100 28.97 2.37 12.42
N LEU A 101 28.30 2.11 11.29
CA LEU A 101 28.88 2.27 9.96
C LEU A 101 29.21 3.75 9.69
N PRO A 102 30.26 4.06 8.91
CA PRO A 102 30.63 5.41 8.52
C PRO A 102 29.67 5.95 7.43
N MET A 103 28.37 5.79 7.64
CA MET A 103 27.31 6.28 6.77
C MET A 103 26.48 7.32 7.51
N PRO A 104 26.02 8.37 6.81
CA PRO A 104 25.18 9.37 7.45
C PRO A 104 23.83 8.79 7.84
N LYS A 105 23.35 9.14 9.04
CA LYS A 105 22.09 8.62 9.62
C LYS A 105 20.87 8.80 8.72
N TRP A 106 20.81 9.93 8.01
CA TRP A 106 19.71 10.24 7.09
C TRP A 106 19.68 9.27 5.90
N ALA A 107 20.84 8.77 5.43
CA ALA A 107 20.91 7.84 4.31
C ALA A 107 20.41 6.45 4.73
N VAL A 108 20.73 6.01 5.96
CA VAL A 108 20.18 4.76 6.52
C VAL A 108 18.66 4.82 6.61
N PHE A 109 18.11 5.93 7.10
CA PHE A 109 16.66 6.14 7.16
C PHE A 109 16.03 6.10 5.76
N LEU A 110 16.61 6.85 4.81
CA LEU A 110 16.06 6.98 3.47
C LEU A 110 16.11 5.67 2.69
N ASN A 111 17.20 4.90 2.81
CA ASN A 111 17.32 3.57 2.20
C ASN A 111 16.20 2.63 2.66
N LYS A 112 15.95 2.58 3.97
CA LYS A 112 14.86 1.77 4.55
C LYS A 112 13.49 2.21 4.08
N TYR A 113 13.26 3.51 4.06
CA TYR A 113 12.02 4.09 3.59
C TYR A 113 11.76 3.73 2.12
N LEU A 114 12.74 3.98 1.24
CA LEU A 114 12.63 3.71 -0.19
C LEU A 114 12.44 2.23 -0.51
N LEU A 115 13.12 1.35 0.23
CA LEU A 115 12.98 -0.08 0.02
C LEU A 115 11.58 -0.56 0.45
N GLN A 116 11.10 -0.15 1.63
CA GLN A 116 9.74 -0.49 2.05
C GLN A 116 8.69 0.11 1.10
N LEU A 117 8.91 1.32 0.60
CA LEU A 117 8.07 1.93 -0.43
C LEU A 117 8.07 1.08 -1.71
N GLY A 118 9.22 0.52 -2.10
CA GLY A 118 9.34 -0.43 -3.20
C GLY A 118 8.52 -1.71 -3.01
N LEU A 119 8.48 -2.27 -1.79
CA LEU A 119 7.62 -3.42 -1.46
C LEU A 119 6.13 -3.06 -1.55
N VAL A 120 5.76 -1.86 -1.10
CA VAL A 120 4.40 -1.36 -1.22
C VAL A 120 4.03 -1.19 -2.70
N ALA A 121 4.89 -0.56 -3.50
CA ALA A 121 4.68 -0.42 -4.94
C ALA A 121 4.55 -1.80 -5.64
N LEU A 122 5.38 -2.77 -5.27
CA LEU A 122 5.29 -4.14 -5.77
C LEU A 122 3.93 -4.79 -5.41
N SER A 123 3.42 -4.57 -4.21
CA SER A 123 2.11 -5.06 -3.79
C SER A 123 0.98 -4.45 -4.63
N PHE A 124 1.03 -3.15 -4.91
CA PHE A 124 0.06 -2.50 -5.79
C PHE A 124 0.14 -2.97 -7.24
N VAL A 125 1.36 -3.19 -7.77
CA VAL A 125 1.54 -3.78 -9.10
C VAL A 125 0.99 -5.20 -9.15
N THR A 126 1.25 -6.00 -8.11
CA THR A 126 0.74 -7.37 -8.00
C THR A 126 -0.78 -7.40 -7.92
N PHE A 127 -1.37 -6.48 -7.16
CA PHE A 127 -2.82 -6.29 -7.10
C PHE A 127 -3.41 -5.97 -8.48
N LEU A 128 -2.85 -4.99 -9.19
CA LEU A 128 -3.32 -4.60 -10.52
C LEU A 128 -3.17 -5.73 -11.54
N ALA A 129 -2.01 -6.38 -11.56
CA ALA A 129 -1.77 -7.53 -12.43
C ALA A 129 -2.73 -8.67 -12.13
N GLY A 130 -2.95 -8.99 -10.85
CA GLY A 130 -3.90 -10.01 -10.43
C GLY A 130 -5.34 -9.67 -10.80
N LEU A 131 -5.77 -8.42 -10.60
CA LEU A 131 -7.12 -7.97 -10.91
C LEU A 131 -7.41 -8.07 -12.41
N LEU A 132 -6.47 -7.64 -13.25
CA LEU A 132 -6.58 -7.75 -14.71
C LEU A 132 -6.54 -9.21 -15.15
N ALA A 133 -5.56 -9.99 -14.70
CA ALA A 133 -5.43 -11.40 -15.03
C ALA A 133 -6.68 -12.20 -14.61
N GLY A 134 -7.21 -11.95 -13.41
CA GLY A 134 -8.42 -12.57 -12.89
C GLY A 134 -9.65 -12.21 -13.72
N GLY A 135 -9.80 -10.94 -14.11
CA GLY A 135 -10.90 -10.51 -14.99
C GLY A 135 -10.86 -11.15 -16.38
N TYR A 136 -9.68 -11.19 -17.01
CA TYR A 136 -9.51 -11.87 -18.30
C TYR A 136 -9.72 -13.39 -18.20
N LEU A 137 -9.22 -14.02 -17.14
CA LEU A 137 -9.41 -15.45 -16.92
C LEU A 137 -10.89 -15.77 -16.67
N LEU A 138 -11.63 -14.93 -15.95
CA LEU A 138 -13.09 -15.05 -15.84
C LEU A 138 -13.77 -14.96 -17.21
N GLY A 139 -13.32 -14.05 -18.08
CA GLY A 139 -13.86 -13.93 -19.44
C GLY A 139 -13.59 -15.15 -20.33
N TRP A 140 -12.55 -15.93 -20.05
CA TRP A 140 -12.27 -17.18 -20.78
C TRP A 140 -13.02 -18.38 -20.21
N VAL A 141 -13.07 -18.51 -18.89
CA VAL A 141 -13.69 -19.69 -18.24
C VAL A 141 -15.21 -19.54 -18.09
N ARG A 142 -15.71 -18.31 -18.03
CA ARG A 142 -17.13 -17.96 -17.90
C ARG A 142 -17.50 -16.89 -18.95
N SER A 143 -17.50 -17.28 -20.22
CA SER A 143 -17.92 -16.43 -21.34
C SER A 143 -19.32 -15.84 -21.15
N ASP A 144 -20.19 -16.56 -20.44
CA ASP A 144 -21.59 -16.18 -20.17
C ASP A 144 -21.71 -14.86 -19.38
N LEU A 145 -20.64 -14.44 -18.71
CA LEU A 145 -20.61 -13.19 -17.92
C LEU A 145 -20.31 -11.95 -18.76
N GLY A 146 -19.92 -12.07 -20.03
CA GLY A 146 -19.71 -10.94 -20.94
C GLY A 146 -18.45 -10.10 -20.69
N PHE A 147 -17.43 -10.63 -19.98
CA PHE A 147 -16.18 -9.89 -19.71
C PHE A 147 -15.40 -9.53 -20.98
N GLN A 148 -15.59 -10.25 -22.08
CA GLN A 148 -14.88 -10.00 -23.34
C GLN A 148 -15.43 -8.79 -24.11
N ASP A 149 -16.67 -8.37 -23.81
CA ASP A 149 -17.35 -7.30 -24.53
C ASP A 149 -16.92 -5.89 -24.08
N TYR A 150 -16.15 -5.80 -22.98
CA TYR A 150 -15.76 -4.54 -22.36
C TYR A 150 -14.26 -4.46 -22.10
N HIS A 151 -13.70 -3.25 -22.17
CA HIS A 151 -12.28 -2.99 -21.94
C HIS A 151 -12.08 -1.81 -20.97
N HIS A 152 -11.57 -2.11 -19.77
CA HIS A 152 -11.37 -1.13 -18.69
C HIS A 152 -9.94 -1.05 -18.16
N VAL A 153 -8.95 -1.51 -18.94
CA VAL A 153 -7.54 -1.57 -18.51
C VAL A 153 -7.04 -0.20 -18.02
N GLN A 154 -7.33 0.87 -18.79
CA GLN A 154 -6.88 2.21 -18.45
C GLN A 154 -7.55 2.75 -17.18
N SER A 155 -8.87 2.58 -17.03
CA SER A 155 -9.59 3.06 -15.85
C SER A 155 -9.16 2.32 -14.58
N ILE A 156 -8.91 1.01 -14.68
CA ILE A 156 -8.36 0.20 -13.60
C ILE A 156 -6.96 0.65 -13.21
N ALA A 157 -6.06 0.84 -14.18
CA ALA A 157 -4.70 1.29 -13.91
C ALA A 157 -4.65 2.67 -13.25
N VAL A 158 -5.45 3.62 -13.75
CA VAL A 158 -5.54 4.98 -13.18
C VAL A 158 -6.10 4.94 -11.75
N THR A 159 -7.13 4.14 -11.48
CA THR A 159 -7.65 3.99 -10.11
C THR A 159 -6.63 3.34 -9.18
N GLY A 160 -5.94 2.29 -9.61
CA GLY A 160 -4.88 1.68 -8.80
C GLY A 160 -3.76 2.67 -8.46
N PHE A 161 -3.35 3.50 -9.42
CA PHE A 161 -2.41 4.59 -9.19
C PHE A 161 -2.93 5.61 -8.16
N ARG A 162 -4.20 6.01 -8.26
CA ARG A 162 -4.84 6.91 -7.29
C ARG A 162 -4.83 6.34 -5.87
N ILE A 163 -5.17 5.05 -5.71
CA ILE A 163 -5.13 4.38 -4.39
C ILE A 163 -3.70 4.31 -3.86
N PHE A 164 -2.71 4.01 -4.73
CA PHE A 164 -1.30 4.00 -4.33
C PHE A 164 -0.87 5.36 -3.79
N ILE A 165 -1.11 6.44 -4.54
CA ILE A 165 -0.78 7.80 -4.09
C ILE A 165 -1.58 8.18 -2.84
N GLY A 166 -2.87 7.85 -2.78
CA GLY A 166 -3.73 8.06 -1.62
C GLY A 166 -3.21 7.35 -0.35
N SER A 167 -2.50 6.23 -0.52
CA SER A 167 -1.94 5.45 0.59
C SER A 167 -0.57 5.90 1.10
N LEU A 168 0.12 6.81 0.40
CA LEU A 168 1.48 7.26 0.76
C LEU A 168 1.57 7.90 2.14
N ALA A 169 0.54 8.68 2.54
CA ALA A 169 0.49 9.25 3.87
C ALA A 169 0.40 8.18 4.97
N ILE A 170 -0.46 7.18 4.78
CA ILE A 170 -0.60 6.06 5.72
C ILE A 170 0.72 5.30 5.83
N PHE A 171 1.33 5.00 4.68
CA PHE A 171 2.62 4.33 4.61
C PHE A 171 3.68 5.11 5.41
N THR A 172 3.80 6.41 5.16
CA THR A 172 4.80 7.25 5.82
C THR A 172 4.54 7.37 7.33
N LEU A 173 3.28 7.53 7.75
CA LEU A 173 2.91 7.55 9.17
C LEU A 173 3.27 6.23 9.85
N GLN A 174 2.88 5.09 9.26
CA GLN A 174 3.15 3.77 9.80
C GLN A 174 4.65 3.46 9.86
N PHE A 175 5.39 3.84 8.82
CA PHE A 175 6.83 3.76 8.80
C PHE A 175 7.46 4.53 9.96
N CYS A 176 7.02 5.77 10.20
CA CYS A 176 7.56 6.61 11.27
C CYS A 176 7.24 6.07 12.66
N ILE A 177 6.01 5.59 12.87
CA ILE A 177 5.60 4.91 14.11
C ILE A 177 6.50 3.71 14.35
N SER A 178 6.61 2.82 13.36
CA SER A 178 7.39 1.60 13.43
C SER A 178 8.89 1.85 13.64
N PHE A 179 9.44 2.89 13.02
CA PHE A 179 10.83 3.31 13.21
C PHE A 179 11.11 3.82 14.64
N ARG A 180 10.11 4.47 15.25
CA ARG A 180 10.23 5.05 16.60
C ARG A 180 10.04 4.02 17.70
N PHE A 181 9.01 3.17 17.59
CA PHE A 181 8.66 2.20 18.63
C PHE A 181 9.37 0.86 18.40
N LYS A 182 9.99 0.32 19.46
CA LYS A 182 10.66 -0.98 19.41
C LYS A 182 9.69 -2.17 19.33
N SER A 183 8.45 -1.97 19.78
CA SER A 183 7.44 -3.01 19.84
C SER A 183 6.70 -3.14 18.51
N ILE A 184 6.83 -4.30 17.85
CA ILE A 184 6.09 -4.66 16.63
C ILE A 184 4.58 -4.61 16.90
N ALA A 185 4.15 -5.19 18.02
CA ALA A 185 2.73 -5.24 18.40
C ALA A 185 2.13 -3.84 18.56
N MET A 186 2.89 -2.88 19.09
CA MET A 186 2.43 -1.50 19.24
C MET A 186 2.23 -0.82 17.89
N SER A 187 3.16 -0.99 16.94
CA SER A 187 3.04 -0.42 15.60
C SER A 187 1.84 -0.97 14.85
N ILE A 188 1.67 -2.31 14.88
CA ILE A 188 0.52 -2.97 14.26
C ILE A 188 -0.77 -2.50 14.94
N GLY A 189 -0.82 -2.53 16.27
CA GLY A 189 -2.00 -2.13 17.06
C GLY A 189 -2.47 -0.71 16.74
N LEU A 190 -1.55 0.25 16.58
CA LEU A 190 -1.90 1.61 16.16
C LEU A 190 -2.48 1.65 14.74
N GLY A 191 -1.93 0.86 13.81
CA GLY A 191 -2.52 0.75 12.47
C GLY A 191 -3.91 0.15 12.44
N ILE A 192 -4.14 -0.89 13.25
CA ILE A 192 -5.48 -1.46 13.43
C ILE A 192 -6.41 -0.40 14.03
N LEU A 193 -5.98 0.29 15.09
CA LEU A 193 -6.78 1.32 15.76
C LEU A 193 -7.18 2.46 14.82
N PHE A 194 -6.24 2.98 14.02
CA PHE A 194 -6.56 4.02 13.04
C PHE A 194 -7.45 3.52 11.90
N THR A 195 -7.26 2.27 11.45
CA THR A 195 -8.16 1.66 10.46
C THR A 195 -9.57 1.52 11.00
N LEU A 196 -9.72 1.06 12.24
CA LEU A 196 -11.02 0.95 12.92
C LEU A 196 -11.66 2.33 13.14
N ALA A 197 -10.86 3.34 13.51
CA ALA A 197 -11.35 4.71 13.65
C ALA A 197 -11.94 5.23 12.33
N PHE A 198 -11.32 4.91 11.19
CA PHE A 198 -11.89 5.20 9.87
C PHE A 198 -13.22 4.46 9.65
N LEU A 199 -13.28 3.15 9.92
CA LEU A 199 -14.49 2.36 9.70
C LEU A 199 -15.68 2.84 10.54
N ILE A 200 -15.44 3.14 11.82
CA ILE A 200 -16.47 3.66 12.75
C ILE A 200 -16.86 5.08 12.36
N GLY A 201 -15.87 5.93 12.02
CA GLY A 201 -16.06 7.32 11.63
C GLY A 201 -16.55 7.51 10.19
N SER A 202 -16.83 6.44 9.44
CA SER A 202 -17.20 6.50 8.01
C SER A 202 -18.43 7.34 7.71
N ARG A 203 -19.33 7.54 8.70
CA ARG A 203 -20.53 8.39 8.58
C ARG A 203 -20.30 9.86 8.95
N TRP A 204 -19.11 10.21 9.41
CA TRP A 204 -18.81 11.58 9.82
C TRP A 204 -18.51 12.45 8.59
N GLU A 205 -19.11 13.64 8.51
CA GLU A 205 -18.97 14.57 7.38
C GLU A 205 -17.52 14.95 7.05
N HIS A 206 -16.64 14.95 8.07
CA HIS A 206 -15.24 15.37 7.94
C HIS A 206 -14.28 14.18 7.76
N ILE A 207 -14.78 12.95 7.60
CA ILE A 207 -13.94 11.76 7.49
C ILE A 207 -13.01 11.81 6.28
N GLY A 208 -13.35 12.60 5.25
CA GLY A 208 -12.52 12.86 4.09
C GLY A 208 -11.14 13.48 4.39
N TYR A 209 -10.96 14.10 5.56
CA TYR A 209 -9.67 14.66 5.99
C TYR A 209 -8.81 13.65 6.77
N PHE A 210 -9.36 12.50 7.14
CA PHE A 210 -8.63 11.50 7.92
C PHE A 210 -7.73 10.66 6.99
N PRO A 211 -6.40 10.55 7.24
CA PRO A 211 -5.48 9.91 6.30
C PRO A 211 -5.83 8.46 5.90
N TYR A 212 -6.45 7.71 6.82
CA TYR A 212 -6.84 6.32 6.57
C TYR A 212 -8.07 6.18 5.65
N SER A 213 -8.80 7.26 5.42
CA SER A 213 -9.94 7.27 4.49
C SER A 213 -9.53 7.55 3.04
N TRP A 214 -8.35 8.16 2.81
CA TRP A 214 -7.92 8.61 1.48
C TRP A 214 -7.79 7.49 0.44
N PRO A 215 -7.25 6.29 0.75
CA PRO A 215 -7.26 5.18 -0.20
C PRO A 215 -8.69 4.78 -0.60
N TYR A 216 -9.62 4.77 0.35
CA TYR A 216 -11.02 4.42 0.10
C TYR A 216 -11.72 5.44 -0.81
N PHE A 217 -11.57 6.73 -0.53
CA PHE A 217 -12.11 7.78 -1.43
C PHE A 217 -11.44 7.77 -2.81
N SER A 218 -10.15 7.42 -2.88
CA SER A 218 -9.45 7.22 -4.15
C SER A 218 -10.01 6.02 -4.94
N ALA A 219 -10.47 4.96 -4.26
CA ALA A 219 -11.14 3.82 -4.88
C ALA A 219 -12.55 4.17 -5.41
N MET A 220 -13.33 4.95 -4.66
CA MET A 220 -14.68 5.42 -5.07
C MET A 220 -14.70 6.14 -6.42
N THR A 221 -13.56 6.70 -6.78
CA THR A 221 -13.38 7.46 -8.01
C THR A 221 -13.57 6.61 -9.27
N PHE A 222 -13.41 5.29 -9.17
CA PHE A 222 -13.66 4.38 -10.28
C PHE A 222 -15.09 4.46 -10.81
N THR A 223 -16.07 4.64 -9.94
CA THR A 223 -17.48 4.79 -10.33
C THR A 223 -17.86 6.24 -10.66
N ILE A 224 -17.23 7.22 -10.00
CA ILE A 224 -17.60 8.64 -10.10
C ILE A 224 -16.88 9.37 -11.26
N LYS A 225 -15.95 8.71 -11.99
CA LYS A 225 -15.21 9.22 -13.17
C LYS A 225 -14.90 10.74 -13.10
N PRO A 226 -13.90 11.16 -12.30
CA PRO A 226 -13.55 12.57 -12.17
C PRO A 226 -12.91 13.09 -13.47
N ALA A 227 -12.98 14.40 -13.65
CA ALA A 227 -12.47 15.08 -14.84
C ALA A 227 -10.93 15.05 -14.97
N GLY A 228 -10.18 14.76 -13.90
CA GLY A 228 -8.70 14.83 -13.88
C GLY A 228 -8.01 13.60 -13.31
N LEU A 229 -6.72 13.42 -13.63
CA LEU A 229 -5.89 12.33 -13.09
C LEU A 229 -5.71 12.43 -11.58
N PHE A 230 -5.43 13.63 -11.08
CA PHE A 230 -5.27 13.94 -9.67
C PHE A 230 -6.60 14.33 -9.02
N ILE A 231 -6.76 13.92 -7.78
CA ILE A 231 -7.92 14.19 -6.93
C ILE A 231 -7.43 14.87 -5.65
N GLU A 232 -8.30 15.59 -4.96
CA GLU A 232 -8.01 16.27 -3.70
C GLU A 232 -7.33 15.35 -2.66
N GLN A 233 -7.79 14.10 -2.52
CA GLN A 233 -7.23 13.15 -1.55
C GLN A 233 -5.79 12.76 -1.89
N MET A 234 -5.40 12.77 -3.16
CA MET A 234 -4.01 12.53 -3.56
C MET A 234 -3.11 13.69 -3.14
N TRP A 235 -3.59 14.92 -3.28
CA TRP A 235 -2.84 16.11 -2.84
C TRP A 235 -2.69 16.13 -1.32
N TYR A 236 -3.73 15.80 -0.56
CA TYR A 236 -3.64 15.66 0.89
C TYR A 236 -2.66 14.56 1.30
N SER A 237 -2.69 13.41 0.60
CA SER A 237 -1.78 12.30 0.89
C SER A 237 -0.32 12.65 0.59
N LEU A 238 -0.05 13.27 -0.56
CA LEU A 238 1.28 13.73 -0.93
C LEU A 238 1.78 14.79 0.06
N GLY A 239 0.98 15.82 0.34
CA GLY A 239 1.34 16.89 1.27
C GLY A 239 1.67 16.35 2.66
N LEU A 240 0.79 15.53 3.24
CA LEU A 240 1.03 14.95 4.57
C LEU A 240 2.24 14.01 4.57
N SER A 241 2.40 13.17 3.53
CA SER A 241 3.55 12.27 3.43
C SER A 241 4.88 13.02 3.40
N VAL A 242 4.98 14.11 2.62
CA VAL A 242 6.19 14.94 2.53
C VAL A 242 6.47 15.62 3.87
N LEU A 243 5.46 16.22 4.50
CA LEU A 243 5.61 16.87 5.80
C LEU A 243 6.10 15.90 6.88
N VAL A 244 5.48 14.72 6.98
CA VAL A 244 5.87 13.69 7.96
C VAL A 244 7.26 13.14 7.63
N LEU A 245 7.59 12.93 6.36
CA LEU A 245 8.89 12.43 5.93
C LEU A 245 10.01 13.40 6.28
N LEU A 246 9.82 14.70 6.01
CA LEU A 246 10.80 15.74 6.37
C LEU A 246 10.99 15.85 7.88
N GLY A 247 9.89 15.81 8.65
CA GLY A 247 9.95 15.78 10.11
C GLY A 247 10.69 14.55 10.65
N ALA A 248 10.45 13.38 10.07
CA ALA A 248 11.11 12.13 10.44
C ALA A 248 12.60 12.11 10.06
N LEU A 249 12.95 12.63 8.88
CA LEU A 249 14.34 12.82 8.45
C LEU A 249 15.09 13.73 9.43
N TYR A 250 14.50 14.87 9.79
CA TYR A 250 15.08 15.79 10.77
C TYR A 250 15.24 15.12 12.16
N ALA A 251 14.25 14.36 12.60
CA ALA A 251 14.35 13.62 13.86
C ALA A 251 15.42 12.52 13.82
N SER A 252 15.64 11.89 12.66
CA SER A 252 16.61 10.80 12.48
C SER A 252 18.06 11.28 12.65
N THR A 253 18.39 12.50 12.22
CA THR A 253 19.75 13.05 12.33
C THR A 253 20.14 13.32 13.78
N ARG A 254 19.18 13.70 14.62
CA ARG A 254 19.37 13.98 16.05
C ARG A 254 19.27 12.75 16.96
N ARG A 255 18.96 11.57 16.43
CA ARG A 255 18.79 10.35 17.24
C ARG A 255 20.13 9.91 17.83
N GLN A 256 20.28 10.04 19.14
CA GLN A 256 21.35 9.41 19.91
C GLN A 256 20.95 7.96 20.21
N ILE A 257 21.85 7.02 19.96
CA ILE A 257 21.59 5.60 20.15
C ILE A 257 22.55 5.16 21.24
N HIS A 258 21.99 4.97 22.43
CA HIS A 258 22.66 4.39 23.58
C HIS A 258 22.58 2.86 23.51
#